data_AF-A0A810E300-F1
#
_entry.id   AF-A0A810E300-F1
#
_cell.length_a   1.000
_cell.length_b   1.000
_cell.length_c   1.000
_cell.angle_alpha   90.00
_cell.angle_beta   90.00
_cell.angle_gamma   90.00
#
_symmetry.space_group_name_H-M   'P 1'
#
loop_
_entity.id
_entity.type
_entity.pdbx_description
1 polymer ?
#
loop_
_entity_poly.entity_id
_entity_poly.type
_entity_poly.pdbx_seq_one_letter_code
_entity_poly.pdbx_strand_id
1 'polypeptide(L)' 'MTEKSDEIKERIAKLKADGKLSAEAEALLDELIVEFAEMERSNRALRKAALKAAGGQAMSTRLRDALYE' A
#
# COMPACT_ATOMS: atom_id res chain seq x y z
N MET A 1 2.87 5.45 -4.89
CA MET A 1 1.92 5.01 -3.83
C MET A 1 2.48 5.15 -2.42
N THR A 2 3.77 4.84 -2.20
CA THR A 2 4.43 4.89 -0.89
C THR A 2 4.31 6.26 -0.20
N GLU A 3 4.48 7.36 -0.94
CA GLU A 3 4.36 8.73 -0.43
C GLU A 3 2.98 9.01 0.19
N LYS A 4 1.90 8.52 -0.45
CA LYS A 4 0.54 8.69 0.06
C LYS A 4 0.29 7.86 1.33
N SER A 5 0.93 6.69 1.45
CA SER A 5 0.86 5.87 2.67
C SER A 5 1.58 6.56 3.83
N ASP A 6 2.74 7.13 3.57
CA ASP A 6 3.55 7.81 4.57
C ASP A 6 2.88 9.12 5.04
N GLU A 7 2.28 9.89 4.14
CA GLU A 7 1.45 11.06 4.48
C GLU A 7 0.27 10.71 5.39
N ILE A 8 -0.41 9.58 5.13
CA ILE A 8 -1.54 9.13 5.95
C ILE A 8 -1.06 8.72 7.35
N LYS A 9 0.06 7.99 7.45
CA LYS A 9 0.65 7.62 8.75
C LYS A 9 1.05 8.85 9.55
N GLU A 10 1.64 9.86 8.91
CA GLU A 10 2.02 11.10 9.58
C GLU A 10 0.80 11.87 10.10
N ARG A 11 -0.30 11.91 9.32
CA ARG A 11 -1.56 12.50 9.76
C ARG A 11 -2.18 11.75 10.94
N ILE A 12 -2.15 10.41 10.94
CA ILE A 12 -2.61 9.59 12.06
C ILE A 12 -1.76 9.87 13.30
N ALA A 13 -0.43 9.91 13.16
CA ALA A 13 0.48 10.23 14.26
C ALA A 13 0.21 11.62 14.87
N LYS A 14 -0.09 12.63 14.04
CA LYS A 14 -0.51 13.96 14.52
C LYS A 14 -1.82 13.90 15.30
N LEU A 15 -2.83 13.17 14.81
CA LEU A 15 -4.11 13.01 15.51
C LEU A 15 -3.97 12.26 16.84
N LYS A 16 -3.06 11.28 16.91
CA LYS A 16 -2.69 10.54 18.13
C LYS A 16 -2.02 11.47 19.14
N ALA A 17 -1.02 12.24 18.71
CA ALA A 17 -0.33 13.20 19.56
C ALA A 17 -1.25 14.33 20.08
N ASP A 18 -2.22 14.76 19.26
CA ASP A 18 -3.23 15.74 19.64
C ASP A 18 -4.31 15.19 20.59
N GLY A 19 -4.29 13.89 20.92
CA GLY A 19 -5.31 13.24 21.75
C GLY A 19 -6.70 13.18 21.12
N LYS A 20 -6.79 13.28 19.79
CA LYS A 20 -8.05 13.29 19.03
C LYS A 20 -8.60 11.89 18.74
N LEU A 21 -7.84 10.86 19.07
CA LEU A 21 -8.20 9.46 18.89
C LEU A 21 -8.45 8.82 20.26
N SER A 22 -9.45 7.96 20.35
CA SER A 22 -9.58 7.08 21.51
C SER A 22 -8.53 5.97 21.44
N ALA A 23 -8.18 5.37 22.58
CA ALA A 23 -7.24 4.25 22.62
C ALA A 23 -7.68 3.07 21.72
N GLU A 24 -8.99 2.82 21.63
CA GLU A 24 -9.56 1.80 20.74
C GLU A 24 -9.38 2.16 19.25
N ALA A 25 -9.58 3.43 18.89
CA ALA A 25 -9.35 3.91 17.53
C ALA A 25 -7.85 3.87 17.16
N GLU A 26 -6.95 4.17 18.09
CA GLU A 26 -5.51 4.04 17.88
C GLU A 26 -5.11 2.59 17.60
N ALA A 27 -5.60 1.64 18.41
CA ALA A 27 -5.31 0.22 18.23
C ALA A 27 -5.79 -0.30 16.86
N LEU A 28 -7.02 0.06 16.46
CA LEU A 28 -7.57 -0.31 15.14
C LEU A 28 -6.78 0.31 13.99
N LEU A 29 -6.34 1.56 14.11
CA LEU A 29 -5.54 2.22 13.08
C LEU A 29 -4.14 1.59 12.97
N ASP A 30 -3.53 1.24 14.09
CA ASP A 30 -2.23 0.55 14.11
C ASP A 30 -2.33 -0.83 13.41
N GLU A 31 -3.39 -1.60 13.68
CA GLU A 31 -3.66 -2.88 12.98
C GLU A 31 -3.88 -2.67 11.48
N LEU A 32 -4.69 -1.68 11.10
CA LEU A 32 -5.02 -1.40 9.70
C LEU A 32 -3.80 -0.92 8.90
N ILE A 33 -2.86 -0.21 9.53
CA ILE A 33 -1.59 0.18 8.92
C ILE A 33 -0.72 -1.05 8.60
N VAL A 34 -0.69 -2.04 9.50
CA VAL A 34 0.07 -3.28 9.31
C VAL A 34 -0.50 -4.07 8.14
N GLU A 35 -1.82 -4.29 8.14
CA GLU A 35 -2.54 -4.98 7.06
C GLU A 35 -2.34 -4.28 5.70
N PHE A 36 -2.43 -2.94 5.68
CA PHE A 36 -2.20 -2.18 4.45
C PHE A 36 -0.78 -2.37 3.91
N ALA A 37 0.24 -2.38 4.78
CA ALA A 37 1.62 -2.62 4.37
C ALA A 37 1.84 -4.06 3.84
N GLU A 38 1.12 -5.04 4.37
CA GLU A 38 1.10 -6.41 3.84
C GLU A 38 0.44 -6.50 2.47
N MET A 39 -0.72 -5.86 2.32
CA MET A 39 -1.41 -5.77 1.03
C MET A 39 -0.55 -5.11 -0.04
N GLU A 40 0.16 -4.02 0.28
CA GLU A 40 1.08 -3.39 -0.69
C GLU A 40 2.23 -4.31 -1.07
N ARG A 41 2.83 -5.03 -0.11
CA ARG A 41 3.89 -6.00 -0.38
C ARG A 41 3.40 -7.12 -1.28
N SER A 42 2.23 -7.68 -0.98
CA SER A 42 1.59 -8.72 -1.79
C SER A 42 1.27 -8.23 -3.20
N ASN A 43 0.69 -7.03 -3.33
CA ASN A 43 0.39 -6.41 -4.63
C ASN A 43 1.66 -6.22 -5.46
N ARG A 44 2.74 -5.70 -4.87
CA ARG A 44 4.05 -5.58 -5.55
C ARG A 44 4.60 -6.93 -6.00
N ALA A 45 4.47 -7.98 -5.18
CA ALA A 45 4.90 -9.33 -5.54
C ALA A 45 4.08 -9.90 -6.72
N LEU A 46 2.76 -9.72 -6.69
CA LEU A 46 1.86 -10.13 -7.77
C LEU A 46 2.16 -9.39 -9.09
N ARG A 47 2.40 -8.07 -9.04
CA ARG A 47 2.79 -7.29 -10.23
C ARG A 47 4.09 -7.81 -10.84
N LYS A 48 5.11 -8.09 -10.01
CA LYS A 48 6.37 -8.69 -10.46
C LYS A 48 6.16 -10.08 -11.07
N ALA A 49 5.33 -10.92 -10.45
CA ALA A 49 5.01 -12.24 -10.97
C ALA A 49 4.28 -12.15 -12.33
N ALA A 50 3.32 -11.23 -12.46
CA ALA A 50 2.60 -10.98 -13.70
C ALA A 50 3.53 -10.47 -14.82
N LEU A 51 4.43 -9.53 -14.51
CA LEU A 51 5.44 -9.05 -15.46
C LEU A 51 6.38 -10.18 -15.91
N LYS A 52 6.83 -11.04 -14.99
CA LYS A 52 7.68 -12.20 -15.31
C LYS A 52 6.95 -13.21 -16.20
N ALA A 53 5.69 -13.52 -15.90
CA ALA A 53 4.88 -14.42 -16.71
C ALA A 53 4.61 -13.85 -18.11
N ALA A 54 4.42 -12.54 -18.23
CA ALA A 54 4.18 -11.86 -19.49
C ALA A 54 5.45 -11.65 -20.34
N GLY A 55 6.66 -11.83 -19.79
CA GLY A 55 7.91 -11.75 -20.56
C GLY A 55 8.02 -12.78 -21.70
N GLY A 56 7.16 -13.80 -21.73
CA GLY A 56 7.10 -14.81 -22.80
C GLY A 56 5.92 -14.68 -23.79
N GLN A 57 4.96 -13.77 -23.57
CA GLN A 57 3.82 -13.54 -24.46
C GLN A 57 3.63 -12.05 -24.74
N ALA A 58 3.23 -11.68 -25.96
CA ALA A 58 3.04 -10.28 -26.36
C ALA A 58 1.92 -9.60 -25.52
N MET A 59 2.31 -8.94 -24.43
CA MET A 59 1.41 -8.17 -23.56
C MET A 59 1.07 -6.82 -24.21
N SER A 60 -0.16 -6.32 -24.02
CA SER A 60 -0.52 -4.97 -24.47
C SER A 60 0.25 -3.91 -23.66
N THR A 61 0.66 -2.83 -24.32
CA THR A 61 1.44 -1.73 -23.70
C THR A 61 0.73 -1.13 -22.49
N ARG A 62 -0.61 -0.97 -22.56
CA ARG A 62 -1.43 -0.49 -21.44
C ARG A 62 -1.33 -1.34 -20.17
N LEU A 63 -1.26 -2.67 -20.32
CA LEU A 63 -1.16 -3.58 -19.17
C LEU A 63 0.25 -3.55 -18.58
N ARG A 64 1.28 -3.33 -19.42
CA ARG A 64 2.64 -3.11 -18.95
C ARG A 64 2.72 -1.83 -18.13
N ASP A 65 2.20 -0.72 -18.64
CA ASP A 65 2.26 0.60 -17.98
C ASP A 65 1.58 0.55 -16.59
N ALA A 66 0.40 -0.08 -16.50
CA ALA A 66 -0.32 -0.26 -15.23
C ALA A 66 0.38 -1.16 -14.20
N LEU A 67 1.36 -1.98 -14.61
CA LEU A 67 2.15 -2.84 -13.72
C LEU A 67 3.46 -2.17 -13.27
N TYR A 68 3.92 -1.12 -13.97
CA TYR A 68 5.14 -0.37 -13.64
C TYR A 68 4.89 0.86 -12.74
N GLU A 69 3.69 1.45 -12.77
CA GLU A 69 3.22 2.49 -11.81
C GLU A 69 2.88 1.90 -10.43
#